data_AF-A0A3D5F8P6-F1
#
_entry.id   AF-A0A3D5F8P6-F1
#
_cell.length_a   1.000
_cell.length_b   1.000
_cell.length_c   1.000
_cell.angle_alpha   90.00
_cell.angle_beta   90.00
_cell.angle_gamma   90.00
#
_symmetry.space_group_name_H-M   'P 1'
#
loop_
_entity.id
_entity.type
_entity.pdbx_description
1 polymer ?
#
loop_
_entity_poly.entity_id
_entity_poly.type
_entity_poly.pdbx_seq_one_letter_code
_entity_poly.pdbx_strand_id
1 'polypeptide(L)'
;MNRLLLLLLVISCAFSVPLQSQQDNRSSLFGGFKADNQAQVSIAQPVSLPADHAPHQGYQIEWWYLTLLLENDAGEPFNYQFTLFKFARPELASNWGQGIVWMGHSSLHTQAQHYFDEKFAQQGTGIASFSTTPVAFYIDNWQWQSKQQAALFPAELNTTSGPAALTLNLTADKPFVKHGQQGVSFKTGDGRYRSYYYSQPFINASGQITLDGITHQVSGMG
;
A
#
# COMPACT_ATOMS: atom_id res chain seq x y z
N MET A 1 -70.58 -24.30 0.76
CA MET A 1 -70.81 -23.92 2.17
C MET A 1 -69.59 -24.29 3.01
N ASN A 2 -69.03 -23.28 3.68
CA ASN A 2 -68.03 -23.27 4.75
C ASN A 2 -66.72 -24.07 4.60
N ARG A 3 -65.68 -23.39 4.10
CA ARG A 3 -64.29 -23.71 4.45
C ARG A 3 -63.96 -23.02 5.77
N LEU A 4 -63.66 -23.83 6.79
CA LEU A 4 -63.33 -23.41 8.15
C LEU A 4 -61.93 -22.77 8.16
N LEU A 5 -61.86 -21.52 8.60
CA LEU A 5 -60.62 -20.76 8.80
C LEU A 5 -60.09 -21.08 10.21
N LEU A 6 -58.96 -21.78 10.34
CA LEU A 6 -58.25 -21.92 11.61
C LEU A 6 -57.19 -20.80 11.70
N LEU A 7 -57.42 -19.81 12.55
CA LEU A 7 -56.41 -18.86 12.99
C LEU A 7 -55.56 -19.51 14.11
N LEU A 8 -54.29 -19.78 13.80
CA LEU A 8 -53.29 -20.18 14.79
C LEU A 8 -52.51 -18.92 15.22
N LEU A 9 -52.82 -18.43 16.42
CA LEU A 9 -52.13 -17.31 17.06
C LEU A 9 -50.84 -17.85 17.70
N VAL A 10 -49.68 -17.65 17.04
CA VAL A 10 -48.38 -17.98 17.62
C VAL A 10 -47.86 -16.76 18.36
N ILE A 11 -47.89 -16.83 19.70
CA ILE A 11 -47.22 -15.87 20.58
C ILE A 11 -45.74 -16.26 20.60
N SER A 12 -44.90 -15.55 19.83
CA SER A 12 -43.44 -15.66 19.97
C SER A 12 -42.96 -14.71 21.08
N CYS A 13 -42.68 -15.25 22.26
CA CYS A 13 -41.89 -14.54 23.27
C CYS A 13 -40.47 -14.37 22.73
N ALA A 14 -40.13 -13.17 22.26
CA ALA A 14 -38.75 -12.83 21.93
C ALA A 14 -38.00 -12.51 23.23
N PHE A 15 -37.20 -13.45 23.71
CA PHE A 15 -36.17 -13.14 24.70
C PHE A 15 -35.04 -12.38 23.98
N SER A 16 -35.03 -11.06 24.14
CA SER A 16 -33.91 -10.21 23.72
C SER A 16 -32.76 -10.38 24.71
N VAL A 17 -31.88 -11.35 24.46
CA VAL A 17 -30.56 -11.32 25.11
C VAL A 17 -29.79 -10.15 24.46
N PRO A 18 -29.31 -9.15 25.22
CA PRO A 18 -28.42 -8.17 24.64
C PRO A 18 -27.17 -8.91 24.15
N LEU A 19 -26.91 -8.82 22.85
CA LEU A 19 -25.61 -9.18 22.28
C LEU A 19 -24.58 -8.29 22.98
N GLN A 20 -23.91 -8.84 23.99
CA GLN A 20 -22.69 -8.25 24.52
C GLN A 20 -21.73 -8.20 23.34
N SER A 21 -21.49 -7.01 22.79
CA SER A 21 -20.49 -6.83 21.75
C SER A 21 -19.16 -7.27 22.34
N GLN A 22 -18.68 -8.43 21.92
CA GLN A 22 -17.33 -8.87 22.23
C GLN A 22 -16.44 -7.80 21.59
N GLN A 23 -15.83 -6.97 22.43
CA GLN A 23 -14.96 -5.90 22.00
C GLN A 23 -13.77 -6.59 21.34
N ASP A 24 -13.81 -6.65 20.01
CA ASP A 24 -12.81 -7.32 19.20
C ASP A 24 -11.52 -6.52 19.37
N ASN A 25 -10.65 -6.94 20.30
CA ASN A 25 -9.35 -6.34 20.58
C ASN A 25 -8.35 -6.54 19.42
N ARG A 26 -8.84 -6.67 18.20
CA ARG A 26 -8.03 -6.60 16.99
C ARG A 26 -7.71 -5.14 16.78
N SER A 27 -6.51 -4.72 17.16
CA SER A 27 -5.94 -3.45 16.75
C SER A 27 -5.93 -3.41 15.22
N SER A 28 -6.87 -2.68 14.63
CA SER A 28 -6.84 -2.42 13.20
C SER A 28 -5.57 -1.63 12.89
N LEU A 29 -4.75 -2.11 11.96
CA LEU A 29 -3.61 -1.35 11.45
C LEU A 29 -4.04 0.01 10.89
N PHE A 30 -5.28 0.14 10.43
CA PHE A 30 -5.85 1.40 9.95
C PHE A 30 -6.75 2.10 10.98
N GLY A 31 -6.92 1.52 12.17
CA GLY A 31 -7.76 2.05 13.24
C GLY A 31 -6.96 2.54 14.43
N GLY A 32 -7.61 3.29 15.32
CA GLY A 32 -6.96 3.76 16.55
C GLY A 32 -5.92 4.87 16.36
N PHE A 33 -5.77 5.42 15.14
CA PHE A 33 -5.01 6.64 14.93
C PHE A 33 -5.62 7.77 15.75
N LYS A 34 -4.84 8.33 16.68
CA LYS A 34 -5.22 9.56 17.39
C LYS A 34 -4.99 10.74 16.47
N ALA A 35 -5.77 11.82 16.59
CA ALA A 35 -5.54 13.03 15.80
C ALA A 35 -4.34 13.87 16.30
N ASP A 36 -3.38 13.27 17.00
CA ASP A 36 -2.22 13.91 17.63
C ASP A 36 -0.99 13.94 16.73
N ASN A 37 -1.19 14.06 15.41
CA ASN A 37 -0.10 14.09 14.43
C ASN A 37 0.90 15.20 14.77
N GLN A 38 2.19 14.88 14.67
CA GLN A 38 3.25 15.88 14.79
C GLN A 38 3.25 16.88 13.62
N ALA A 39 2.63 16.51 12.49
CA ALA A 39 2.50 17.36 11.31
C ALA A 39 1.06 17.36 10.74
N GLN A 40 0.71 18.47 10.09
CA GLN A 40 -0.55 18.63 9.37
C GLN A 40 -0.28 19.00 7.92
N VAL A 41 -1.09 18.44 7.02
CA VAL A 41 -1.08 18.82 5.60
C VAL A 41 -1.52 20.28 5.49
N SER A 42 -0.77 21.10 4.77
CA SER A 42 -1.00 22.55 4.65
C SER A 42 -0.82 23.00 3.21
N ILE A 43 -1.72 23.87 2.74
CA ILE A 43 -1.58 24.53 1.44
C ILE A 43 -0.41 25.51 1.38
N ALA A 44 0.06 25.98 2.54
CA ALA A 44 1.19 26.90 2.63
C ALA A 44 2.55 26.21 2.42
N GLN A 45 2.58 24.87 2.46
CA GLN A 45 3.77 24.04 2.26
C GLN A 45 3.43 22.96 1.23
N PRO A 46 3.33 23.31 -0.06
CA PRO A 46 3.00 22.34 -1.11
C PRO A 46 4.13 21.31 -1.29
N VAL A 47 3.81 20.24 -2.03
CA VAL A 47 4.78 19.19 -2.34
C VAL A 47 6.01 19.77 -3.05
N SER A 48 7.21 19.42 -2.58
CA SER A 48 8.52 19.85 -3.06
C SER A 48 9.36 18.63 -3.48
N LEU A 49 9.51 18.44 -4.80
CA LEU A 49 10.30 17.35 -5.36
C LEU A 49 11.69 17.85 -5.76
N PRO A 50 12.76 17.07 -5.53
CA PRO A 50 12.76 15.66 -5.12
C PRO A 50 12.72 15.38 -3.61
N ALA A 51 12.72 16.41 -2.75
CA ALA A 51 12.81 16.22 -1.29
C ALA A 51 11.71 15.31 -0.72
N ASP A 52 10.48 15.46 -1.20
CA ASP A 52 9.30 14.69 -0.77
C ASP A 52 9.21 13.29 -1.40
N HIS A 53 10.31 12.78 -1.97
CA HIS A 53 10.49 11.34 -2.20
C HIS A 53 10.85 10.60 -0.90
N ALA A 54 11.40 11.30 0.09
CA ALA A 54 11.74 10.75 1.39
C ALA A 54 10.51 10.56 2.30
N PRO A 55 10.52 9.57 3.22
CA PRO A 55 9.46 9.38 4.19
C PRO A 55 9.27 10.59 5.10
N HIS A 56 8.02 10.95 5.34
CA HIS A 56 7.66 12.10 6.16
C HIS A 56 7.34 11.66 7.59
N GLN A 57 8.34 11.75 8.47
CA GLN A 57 8.27 11.23 9.84
C GLN A 57 7.10 11.80 10.68
N GLY A 58 6.76 13.08 10.48
CA GLY A 58 5.68 13.74 11.23
C GLY A 58 4.26 13.29 10.87
N TYR A 59 4.09 12.49 9.81
CA TYR A 59 2.78 12.02 9.34
C TYR A 59 2.52 10.56 9.75
N GLN A 60 1.27 10.29 10.13
CA GLN A 60 0.85 8.98 10.64
C GLN A 60 0.73 7.89 9.58
N ILE A 61 0.35 8.25 8.36
CA ILE A 61 0.13 7.32 7.25
C ILE A 61 0.81 7.92 6.02
N GLU A 62 1.54 7.07 5.32
CA GLU A 62 2.21 7.40 4.09
C GLU A 62 2.28 6.14 3.20
N TRP A 63 2.23 6.32 1.89
CA TRP A 63 2.17 5.20 0.96
C TRP A 63 2.96 5.44 -0.33
N TRP A 64 3.53 4.36 -0.83
CA TRP A 64 4.02 4.23 -2.21
C TRP A 64 3.18 3.15 -2.87
N TYR A 65 2.61 3.46 -4.03
CA TYR A 65 1.68 2.59 -4.72
C TYR A 65 2.05 2.53 -6.20
N LEU A 66 2.35 1.33 -6.67
CA LEU A 66 2.74 1.04 -8.04
C LEU A 66 1.78 0.02 -8.62
N THR A 67 1.27 0.32 -9.80
CA THR A 67 0.44 -0.58 -10.61
C THR A 67 1.07 -0.70 -11.98
N LEU A 68 1.20 -1.92 -12.49
CA LEU A 68 1.79 -2.20 -13.80
C LEU A 68 0.89 -3.17 -14.56
N LEU A 69 0.73 -2.89 -15.86
CA LEU A 69 0.19 -3.82 -16.83
C LEU A 69 1.38 -4.34 -17.65
N LEU A 70 1.67 -5.62 -17.55
CA LEU A 70 2.81 -6.27 -18.19
C LEU A 70 2.32 -7.37 -19.13
N GLU A 71 3.11 -7.66 -20.15
CA GLU A 71 2.90 -8.77 -21.07
C GLU A 71 4.24 -9.48 -21.30
N ASN A 72 4.19 -10.79 -21.54
CA ASN A 72 5.37 -11.53 -22.01
C ASN A 72 5.47 -11.58 -23.54
N ASP A 73 6.53 -12.19 -24.06
CA ASP A 73 6.78 -12.30 -25.52
C ASP A 73 5.68 -13.05 -26.28
N ALA A 74 4.89 -13.89 -25.59
CA ALA A 74 3.74 -14.59 -26.17
C ALA A 74 2.42 -13.77 -26.10
N GLY A 75 2.45 -12.56 -25.53
CA GLY A 75 1.29 -11.72 -25.32
C GLY A 75 0.43 -12.12 -24.13
N GLU A 76 0.94 -12.94 -23.21
CA GLU A 76 0.21 -13.31 -22.00
C GLU A 76 0.27 -12.16 -20.98
N PRO A 77 -0.88 -11.73 -20.40
CA PRO A 77 -0.91 -10.58 -19.51
C PRO A 77 -0.57 -10.95 -18.06
N PHE A 78 0.18 -10.05 -17.42
CA PHE A 78 0.56 -10.07 -16.02
C PHE A 78 0.26 -8.70 -15.41
N ASN A 79 -0.74 -8.62 -14.53
CA ASN A 79 -1.05 -7.38 -13.82
C ASN A 79 -0.40 -7.41 -12.46
N TYR A 80 0.36 -6.38 -12.14
CA TYR A 80 1.14 -6.34 -10.92
C TYR A 80 0.84 -5.09 -10.11
N GLN A 81 0.72 -5.25 -8.80
CA GLN A 81 0.57 -4.18 -7.85
C GLN A 81 1.58 -4.37 -6.72
N PHE A 82 2.31 -3.30 -6.42
CA PHE A 82 3.13 -3.19 -5.23
C PHE A 82 2.66 -2.03 -4.37
N THR A 83 2.48 -2.28 -3.08
CA THR A 83 2.18 -1.24 -2.10
C THR A 83 3.18 -1.29 -0.96
N LEU A 84 3.62 -0.10 -0.56
CA LEU A 84 4.31 0.11 0.70
C LEU A 84 3.51 1.11 1.53
N PHE A 85 3.20 0.76 2.77
CA PHE A 85 2.68 1.68 3.77
C PHE A 85 3.68 1.90 4.89
N LYS A 86 3.71 3.14 5.39
CA LYS A 86 4.33 3.52 6.65
C LYS A 86 3.23 3.95 7.62
N PHE A 87 3.29 3.42 8.83
CA PHE A 87 2.42 3.80 9.94
C PHE A 87 3.23 4.31 11.11
N ALA A 88 2.93 5.51 11.62
CA ALA A 88 3.43 5.94 12.92
C ALA A 88 2.60 5.27 14.03
N ARG A 89 3.29 4.54 14.89
CA ARG A 89 2.77 3.74 16.02
C ARG A 89 3.65 3.99 17.25
N PRO A 90 3.65 5.22 17.80
CA PRO A 90 4.51 5.59 18.92
C PRO A 90 4.31 4.70 20.15
N GLU A 91 3.11 4.14 20.34
CA GLU A 91 2.79 3.17 21.39
C GLU A 91 3.52 1.82 21.23
N LEU A 92 4.03 1.51 20.04
CA LEU A 92 4.84 0.32 19.78
C LEU A 92 6.35 0.60 19.92
N ALA A 93 6.76 1.84 20.23
CA ALA A 93 8.18 2.16 20.41
C ALA A 93 8.81 1.34 21.55
N SER A 94 10.04 0.89 21.33
CA SER A 94 10.79 0.07 22.29
C SER A 94 12.29 0.27 22.13
N ASN A 95 13.10 -0.42 22.94
CA ASN A 95 14.57 -0.42 22.77
C ASN A 95 15.04 -0.95 21.40
N TRP A 96 14.16 -1.64 20.65
CA TRP A 96 14.47 -2.28 19.36
C TRP A 96 13.78 -1.63 18.17
N GLY A 97 12.87 -0.68 18.38
CA GLY A 97 12.01 -0.17 17.33
C GLY A 97 11.52 1.26 17.57
N GLN A 98 11.44 2.02 16.49
CA GLN A 98 11.23 3.48 16.54
C GLN A 98 9.76 3.90 16.55
N GLY A 99 8.84 2.98 16.86
CA GLY A 99 7.40 3.28 16.80
C GLY A 99 6.91 3.60 15.38
N ILE A 100 7.53 3.00 14.36
CA ILE A 100 7.10 3.07 12.96
C ILE A 100 6.97 1.64 12.45
N VAL A 101 5.84 1.32 11.82
CA VAL A 101 5.58 0.02 11.21
C VAL A 101 5.48 0.19 9.71
N TRP A 102 6.23 -0.62 8.97
CA TRP A 102 6.16 -0.74 7.54
C TRP A 102 5.31 -1.94 7.16
N MET A 103 4.50 -1.79 6.11
CA MET A 103 3.75 -2.88 5.49
C MET A 103 4.05 -2.90 4.00
N GLY A 104 4.55 -4.03 3.50
CA GLY A 104 4.68 -4.28 2.07
C GLY A 104 3.58 -5.23 1.59
N HIS A 105 3.00 -4.96 0.44
CA HIS A 105 2.11 -5.86 -0.29
C HIS A 105 2.59 -6.03 -1.72
N SER A 106 2.70 -7.27 -2.17
CA SER A 106 3.01 -7.64 -3.55
C SER A 106 1.86 -8.50 -4.06
N SER A 107 1.30 -8.14 -5.21
CA SER A 107 0.13 -8.80 -5.78
C SER A 107 0.30 -8.93 -7.30
N LEU A 108 0.47 -10.18 -7.75
CA LEU A 108 0.61 -10.55 -9.15
C LEU A 108 -0.62 -11.33 -9.60
N HIS A 109 -1.24 -10.87 -10.67
CA HIS A 109 -2.37 -11.54 -11.32
C HIS A 109 -1.97 -12.01 -12.71
N THR A 110 -2.15 -13.30 -12.96
CA THR A 110 -2.19 -13.87 -14.31
C THR A 110 -3.65 -14.04 -14.74
N GLN A 111 -3.88 -14.57 -15.94
CA GLN A 111 -5.24 -14.93 -16.36
C GLN A 111 -5.88 -16.01 -15.46
N ALA A 112 -5.06 -16.91 -14.90
CA ALA A 112 -5.54 -18.09 -14.19
C ALA A 112 -5.41 -17.98 -12.67
N GLN A 113 -4.44 -17.22 -12.17
CA GLN A 113 -4.04 -17.28 -10.77
C GLN A 113 -3.70 -15.89 -10.22
N HIS A 114 -3.95 -15.73 -8.93
CA HIS A 114 -3.53 -14.59 -8.13
C HIS A 114 -2.49 -15.06 -7.10
N TYR A 115 -1.33 -14.42 -7.12
CA TYR A 115 -0.23 -14.64 -6.18
C TYR A 115 -0.03 -13.36 -5.39
N PHE A 116 -0.12 -13.43 -4.07
CA PHE A 116 0.11 -12.28 -3.22
C PHE A 116 0.80 -12.66 -1.92
N ASP A 117 1.43 -11.68 -1.30
CA ASP A 117 2.01 -11.80 0.03
C ASP A 117 2.03 -10.43 0.73
N GLU A 118 2.14 -10.44 2.06
CA GLU A 118 2.14 -9.26 2.91
C GLU A 118 3.25 -9.37 3.96
N LYS A 119 4.05 -8.30 4.09
CA LYS A 119 5.13 -8.24 5.07
C LYS A 119 4.94 -7.08 6.01
N PHE A 120 5.22 -7.31 7.29
CA PHE A 120 5.16 -6.29 8.34
C PHE A 120 6.46 -6.25 9.10
N ALA A 121 7.00 -5.05 9.32
CA ALA A 121 8.23 -4.89 10.08
C ALA A 121 8.30 -3.54 10.77
N GLN A 122 8.81 -3.53 12.00
CA GLN A 122 9.07 -2.28 12.71
C GLN A 122 10.39 -1.66 12.26
N GLN A 123 10.39 -0.36 12.00
CA GLN A 123 11.61 0.39 11.68
C GLN A 123 12.59 0.35 12.85
N GLY A 124 13.88 0.16 12.54
CA GLY A 124 14.96 0.08 13.54
C GLY A 124 15.40 -1.35 13.89
N THR A 125 14.63 -2.36 13.46
CA THR A 125 14.94 -3.78 13.70
C THR A 125 15.92 -4.38 12.68
N GLY A 126 16.23 -3.66 11.60
CA GLY A 126 17.03 -4.15 10.48
C GLY A 126 16.23 -4.92 9.42
N ILE A 127 14.94 -5.18 9.64
CA ILE A 127 14.08 -5.90 8.69
C ILE A 127 13.46 -4.96 7.65
N ALA A 128 13.07 -3.74 8.07
CA ALA A 128 12.57 -2.72 7.15
C ALA A 128 13.31 -1.39 7.32
N SER A 129 13.61 -0.76 6.20
CA SER A 129 14.30 0.53 6.17
C SER A 129 13.98 1.33 4.91
N PHE A 130 14.28 2.61 4.98
CA PHE A 130 14.29 3.51 3.84
C PHE A 130 15.64 4.25 3.80
N SER A 131 16.21 4.42 2.60
CA SER A 131 17.38 5.28 2.34
C SER A 131 16.99 6.39 1.38
N THR A 132 17.52 7.59 1.58
CA THR A 132 17.36 8.73 0.67
C THR A 132 18.52 8.87 -0.31
N THR A 133 19.57 8.04 -0.21
CA THR A 133 20.74 8.11 -1.10
C THR A 133 21.38 6.72 -1.28
N PRO A 134 21.06 6.01 -2.38
CA PRO A 134 19.95 6.30 -3.30
C PRO A 134 18.60 6.15 -2.60
N VAL A 135 17.55 6.70 -3.19
CA VAL A 135 16.17 6.43 -2.76
C VAL A 135 15.93 4.93 -2.82
N ALA A 136 15.71 4.30 -1.67
CA ALA A 136 15.51 2.87 -1.60
C ALA A 136 14.63 2.48 -0.42
N PHE A 137 13.80 1.46 -0.65
CA PHE A 137 12.99 0.80 0.36
C PHE A 137 13.38 -0.67 0.44
N TYR A 138 13.38 -1.20 1.66
CA TYR A 138 13.60 -2.61 1.94
C TYR A 138 12.58 -3.11 2.96
N ILE A 139 12.04 -4.30 2.72
CA ILE A 139 11.39 -5.13 3.76
C ILE A 139 11.78 -6.59 3.54
N ASP A 140 12.56 -7.14 4.46
CA ASP A 140 13.12 -8.49 4.32
C ASP A 140 13.87 -8.64 2.98
N ASN A 141 13.45 -9.56 2.10
CA ASN A 141 14.03 -9.75 0.77
C ASN A 141 13.40 -8.89 -0.34
N TRP A 142 12.43 -8.03 -0.03
CA TRP A 142 11.82 -7.13 -1.02
C TRP A 142 12.54 -5.80 -1.05
N GLN A 143 12.71 -5.26 -2.26
CA GLN A 143 13.47 -4.04 -2.47
C GLN A 143 12.87 -3.23 -3.61
N TRP A 144 12.68 -1.93 -3.40
CA TRP A 144 12.64 -0.93 -4.47
C TRP A 144 13.89 -0.08 -4.31
N GLN A 145 14.80 -0.08 -5.28
CA GLN A 145 16.01 0.74 -5.23
C GLN A 145 16.18 1.59 -6.48
N SER A 146 16.27 2.89 -6.29
CA SER A 146 16.69 3.82 -7.34
C SER A 146 18.15 3.63 -7.71
N LYS A 147 18.46 3.81 -8.99
CA LYS A 147 19.82 3.88 -9.53
C LYS A 147 20.37 5.32 -9.49
N GLN A 148 19.60 6.28 -8.98
CA GLN A 148 19.99 7.67 -8.80
C GLN A 148 19.94 8.09 -7.32
N GLN A 149 20.70 9.13 -6.96
CA GLN A 149 20.81 9.57 -5.57
C GLN A 149 19.46 10.06 -5.01
N ALA A 150 18.79 10.98 -5.71
CA ALA A 150 17.62 11.69 -5.18
C ALA A 150 16.34 11.50 -6.00
N ALA A 151 16.30 10.58 -6.96
CA ALA A 151 15.11 10.33 -7.80
C ALA A 151 14.51 8.95 -7.50
N LEU A 152 13.21 8.76 -7.74
CA LEU A 152 12.55 7.45 -7.62
C LEU A 152 12.88 6.50 -8.79
N PHE A 153 13.26 7.05 -9.94
CA PHE A 153 13.54 6.32 -11.18
C PHE A 153 14.82 6.86 -11.84
N PRO A 154 15.51 6.05 -12.68
CA PRO A 154 15.31 4.62 -12.91
C PRO A 154 15.55 3.80 -11.64
N ALA A 155 14.82 2.70 -11.49
CA ALA A 155 14.84 1.85 -10.30
C ALA A 155 14.80 0.36 -10.66
N GLU A 156 15.12 -0.48 -9.68
CA GLU A 156 14.85 -1.92 -9.70
C GLU A 156 13.88 -2.26 -8.58
N LEU A 157 12.89 -3.11 -8.89
CA LEU A 157 11.92 -3.66 -7.95
C LEU A 157 12.08 -5.17 -7.89
N ASN A 158 12.30 -5.69 -6.69
CA ASN A 158 12.42 -7.11 -6.39
C ASN A 158 11.38 -7.49 -5.33
N THR A 159 10.52 -8.47 -5.64
CA THR A 159 9.53 -9.00 -4.69
C THR A 159 9.32 -10.50 -4.87
N THR A 160 8.78 -11.14 -3.84
CA THR A 160 8.38 -12.55 -3.85
C THR A 160 7.01 -12.72 -3.23
N SER A 161 6.16 -13.56 -3.79
CA SER A 161 4.82 -13.86 -3.26
C SER A 161 4.52 -15.35 -3.42
N GLY A 162 4.81 -16.14 -2.39
CA GLY A 162 4.76 -17.60 -2.47
C GLY A 162 5.72 -18.15 -3.54
N PRO A 163 5.25 -18.90 -4.55
CA PRO A 163 6.11 -19.41 -5.63
C PRO A 163 6.43 -18.36 -6.69
N ALA A 164 5.81 -17.18 -6.63
CA ALA A 164 6.08 -16.09 -7.57
C ALA A 164 7.29 -15.27 -7.13
N ALA A 165 8.21 -14.99 -8.04
CA ALA A 165 9.30 -14.03 -7.85
C ALA A 165 9.32 -13.05 -9.03
N LEU A 166 9.67 -11.80 -8.76
CA LEU A 166 9.62 -10.73 -9.73
C LEU A 166 10.82 -9.80 -9.55
N THR A 167 11.48 -9.51 -10.67
CA THR A 167 12.58 -8.55 -10.76
C THR A 167 12.31 -7.66 -11.97
N LEU A 168 11.99 -6.38 -11.73
CA LEU A 168 11.66 -5.41 -12.77
C LEU A 168 12.59 -4.21 -12.71
N ASN A 169 13.07 -3.78 -13.86
CA ASN A 169 13.62 -2.46 -14.06
C ASN A 169 12.49 -1.48 -14.39
N LEU A 170 12.45 -0.36 -13.68
CA LEU A 170 11.45 0.68 -13.81
C LEU A 170 12.11 1.97 -14.32
N THR A 171 11.52 2.60 -15.32
CA THR A 171 11.98 3.89 -15.86
C THR A 171 10.80 4.82 -16.08
N ALA A 172 11.00 6.11 -15.86
CA ALA A 172 9.98 7.12 -16.10
C ALA A 172 10.65 8.41 -16.58
N ASP A 173 10.09 9.03 -17.62
CA ASP A 173 10.62 10.24 -18.25
C ASP A 173 9.65 11.44 -18.16
N LYS A 174 8.40 11.19 -17.78
CA LYS A 174 7.39 12.24 -17.66
C LYS A 174 7.53 13.00 -16.35
N PRO A 175 7.14 14.29 -16.31
CA PRO A 175 7.08 15.02 -15.06
C PRO A 175 6.11 14.37 -14.06
N PHE A 176 6.44 14.45 -12.77
CA PHE A 176 5.49 14.11 -11.71
C PHE A 176 4.25 15.01 -11.77
N VAL A 177 3.08 14.42 -11.53
CA VAL A 177 1.80 15.11 -11.44
C VAL A 177 1.48 15.37 -9.97
N LYS A 178 1.47 16.64 -9.56
CA LYS A 178 1.01 17.04 -8.22
C LYS A 178 -0.51 17.17 -8.22
N HIS A 179 -1.20 16.39 -7.39
CA HIS A 179 -2.66 16.36 -7.35
C HIS A 179 -3.25 17.53 -6.56
N GLY A 180 -4.50 17.89 -6.87
CA GLY A 180 -5.21 18.95 -6.16
C GLY A 180 -4.51 20.30 -6.28
N GLN A 181 -4.34 21.00 -5.16
CA GLN A 181 -3.67 22.29 -5.11
C GLN A 181 -2.18 22.11 -4.85
N GLN A 182 -1.39 22.01 -5.92
CA GLN A 182 0.08 21.87 -5.85
C GLN A 182 0.54 20.70 -4.96
N GLY A 183 -0.21 19.59 -4.99
CA GLY A 183 0.08 18.40 -4.21
C GLY A 183 -0.78 18.26 -2.97
N VAL A 184 -1.60 19.26 -2.60
CA VAL A 184 -2.59 19.12 -1.53
C VAL A 184 -3.92 18.64 -2.09
N SER A 185 -4.28 17.40 -1.77
CA SER A 185 -5.50 16.74 -2.23
C SER A 185 -6.53 16.64 -1.10
N PHE A 186 -7.62 17.39 -1.22
CA PHE A 186 -8.77 17.31 -0.31
C PHE A 186 -9.58 16.05 -0.60
N LYS A 187 -9.91 15.29 0.45
CA LYS A 187 -10.68 14.04 0.39
C LYS A 187 -12.12 14.22 0.85
N THR A 188 -12.45 15.38 1.39
CA THR A 188 -13.78 15.75 1.90
C THR A 188 -14.09 17.20 1.56
N GLY A 189 -15.38 17.52 1.40
CA GLY A 189 -15.83 18.86 1.05
C GLY A 189 -15.56 19.91 2.13
N ASP A 190 -15.52 19.51 3.40
CA ASP A 190 -15.16 20.40 4.54
C ASP A 190 -13.64 20.60 4.68
N GLY A 191 -12.84 19.92 3.85
CA GLY A 191 -11.39 20.02 3.81
C GLY A 191 -10.67 19.43 5.03
N ARG A 192 -11.39 18.70 5.90
CA ARG A 192 -10.83 18.08 7.12
C ARG A 192 -9.87 16.96 6.79
N TYR A 193 -10.27 16.07 5.88
CA TYR A 193 -9.41 15.00 5.40
C TYR A 193 -8.72 15.45 4.11
N ARG A 194 -7.39 15.45 4.16
CA ARG A 194 -6.52 15.86 3.06
C ARG A 194 -5.17 15.15 3.16
N SER A 195 -4.48 15.06 2.03
CA SER A 195 -3.18 14.40 1.91
C SER A 195 -2.25 15.24 1.04
N TYR A 196 -0.94 15.14 1.28
CA TYR A 196 0.00 15.42 0.20
C TYR A 196 -0.05 14.26 -0.80
N TYR A 197 -0.14 14.56 -2.09
CA TYR A 197 -0.31 13.54 -3.10
C TYR A 197 0.24 13.97 -4.47
N TYR A 198 1.10 13.13 -5.02
CA TYR A 198 1.59 13.25 -6.39
C TYR A 198 1.72 11.85 -7.01
N SER A 199 1.83 11.78 -8.33
CA SER A 199 2.01 10.51 -9.07
C SER A 199 3.07 10.66 -10.14
N GLN A 200 3.75 9.55 -10.44
CA GLN A 200 4.55 9.39 -11.65
C GLN A 200 3.75 8.53 -12.64
N PRO A 201 3.16 9.11 -13.70
CA PRO A 201 2.49 8.32 -14.72
C PRO A 201 3.48 7.79 -15.75
N PHE A 202 3.05 6.79 -16.52
CA PHE A 202 3.75 6.24 -17.67
C PHE A 202 5.12 5.65 -17.30
N ILE A 203 5.17 4.89 -16.21
CA ILE A 203 6.35 4.15 -15.77
C ILE A 203 6.51 2.95 -16.69
N ASN A 204 7.58 2.92 -17.49
CA ASN A 204 7.93 1.73 -18.25
C ASN A 204 8.57 0.69 -17.32
N ALA A 205 8.14 -0.55 -17.44
CA ALA A 205 8.65 -1.67 -16.67
C ALA A 205 9.10 -2.79 -17.60
N SER A 206 10.24 -3.41 -17.28
CA SER A 206 10.75 -4.56 -18.01
C SER A 206 11.60 -5.44 -17.11
N GLY A 207 11.53 -6.76 -17.28
CA GLY A 207 12.32 -7.68 -16.48
C GLY A 207 11.79 -9.09 -16.58
N GLN A 208 11.71 -9.77 -15.44
CA GLN A 208 11.32 -11.16 -15.38
C GLN A 208 10.34 -11.44 -14.24
N ILE A 209 9.46 -12.39 -14.51
CA ILE A 209 8.56 -13.00 -13.53
C ILE A 209 8.80 -14.50 -13.56
N THR A 210 9.12 -15.08 -12.41
CA THR A 210 9.25 -16.52 -12.25
C THR A 210 8.03 -17.05 -11.50
N LEU A 211 7.30 -17.99 -12.11
CA LEU A 211 6.15 -18.69 -11.53
C LEU A 211 6.43 -20.19 -11.53
N ASP A 212 6.38 -20.83 -10.37
CA ASP A 212 6.54 -22.28 -10.23
C ASP A 212 7.80 -22.84 -10.95
N GLY A 213 8.88 -22.05 -10.95
CA GLY A 213 10.16 -22.36 -11.60
C GLY A 213 10.26 -21.98 -13.08
N ILE A 214 9.17 -21.53 -13.71
CA ILE A 214 9.15 -21.06 -15.11
C ILE A 214 9.36 -19.54 -15.13
N THR A 215 10.32 -19.07 -15.92
CA THR A 215 10.63 -17.65 -16.05
C THR A 215 10.03 -17.07 -17.32
N HIS A 216 9.29 -15.97 -17.18
CA HIS A 216 8.71 -15.18 -18.26
C HIS A 216 9.43 -13.84 -18.32
N GLN A 217 9.99 -13.51 -19.49
CA GLN A 217 10.42 -12.15 -19.76
C GLN A 217 9.18 -11.30 -19.99
N VAL A 218 9.11 -10.14 -19.33
CA VAL A 218 7.95 -9.27 -19.39
C VAL A 218 8.34 -7.83 -19.63
N SER A 219 7.45 -7.09 -20.26
CA SER A 219 7.53 -5.64 -20.38
C SER A 219 6.14 -5.02 -20.38
N GLY A 220 6.06 -3.73 -20.06
CA GLY A 220 4.80 -3.00 -20.05
C GLY A 220 4.91 -1.66 -19.36
N MET A 221 3.79 -1.15 -18.87
CA MET A 221 3.69 0.21 -18.35
C MET A 221 2.70 0.33 -17.19
N GLY A 222 2.88 1.36 -16.36
CA GLY A 222 1.98 1.79 -15.28
C GLY A 222 1.73 3.28 -15.23
#